data_AF-A0A2S3HA87-F1
#
_entry.id   AF-A0A2S3HA87-F1
#
_cell.length_a   1.000
_cell.length_b   1.000
_cell.length_c   1.000
_cell.angle_alpha   90.00
_cell.angle_beta   90.00
_cell.angle_gamma   90.00
#
_symmetry.space_group_name_H-M   'P 1'
#
loop_
_entity.id
_entity.type
_entity.pdbx_description
1 polymer ?
#
loop_
_entity_poly.entity_id
_entity_poly.type
_entity_poly.pdbx_seq_one_letter_code
_entity_poly.pdbx_strand_id
1 'polypeptide(L)'
;MGCAGSTPKVDENSKKLKKPKAWKHTQPITQAQLKQMRDEFWDTAPHYGGQKEIWDALKVAAESDLALAQTIVDSAGIIVSNPDMTLCYDERGAKYELPKYVLSEPTNLIHDG
;
A
#
# COMPACT_ATOMS: atom_id res chain seq x y z
N MET A 1 2.40 -47.01 -14.94
CA MET A 1 3.10 -45.78 -14.52
C MET A 1 2.74 -44.69 -15.51
N GLY A 2 1.95 -43.70 -15.10
CA GLY A 2 1.51 -42.58 -15.93
C GLY A 2 1.27 -41.38 -15.02
N CYS A 3 2.01 -40.31 -15.29
CA CYS A 3 2.10 -39.09 -14.49
C CYS A 3 0.85 -38.22 -14.63
N ALA A 4 0.46 -37.54 -13.54
CA ALA A 4 -0.10 -36.20 -13.57
C ALA A 4 -0.11 -35.64 -12.13
N GLY A 5 1.08 -35.35 -11.61
CA GLY A 5 1.20 -34.49 -10.44
C GLY A 5 0.93 -33.06 -10.91
N SER A 6 -0.33 -32.64 -10.87
CA SER A 6 -0.70 -31.23 -11.00
C SER A 6 -0.09 -30.48 -9.82
N THR A 7 1.06 -29.84 -10.05
CA THR A 7 1.55 -28.81 -9.13
C THR A 7 0.64 -27.60 -9.31
N PRO A 8 -0.09 -27.14 -8.27
CA PRO A 8 -0.62 -25.80 -8.32
C PRO A 8 0.60 -24.87 -8.41
N LYS A 9 0.66 -24.08 -9.48
CA LYS A 9 1.49 -22.88 -9.54
C LYS A 9 1.02 -22.02 -8.37
N VAL A 10 1.68 -22.14 -7.23
CA VAL A 10 1.62 -21.11 -6.20
C VAL A 10 2.20 -19.88 -6.85
N ASP A 11 1.35 -18.87 -7.06
CA ASP A 11 1.73 -17.58 -7.60
C ASP A 11 2.93 -17.03 -6.82
N GLU A 12 4.13 -17.18 -7.42
CA GLU A 12 5.39 -16.65 -6.94
C GLU A 12 5.44 -15.12 -7.18
N ASN A 13 4.35 -14.42 -6.88
CA ASN A 13 4.22 -12.98 -7.03
C ASN A 13 3.76 -12.26 -5.76
N SER A 14 3.62 -12.97 -4.63
CA SER A 14 3.51 -12.31 -3.32
C SER A 14 4.89 -11.80 -2.91
N LYS A 15 5.34 -10.69 -3.53
CA LYS A 15 6.51 -9.95 -3.02
C LYS A 15 6.20 -9.58 -1.58
N LYS A 16 6.98 -10.13 -0.63
CA LYS A 16 6.85 -9.75 0.78
C LYS A 16 6.91 -8.23 0.91
N LEU A 17 5.88 -7.65 1.53
CA LEU A 17 5.82 -6.23 1.81
C LEU A 17 7.04 -5.79 2.63
N LYS A 18 7.52 -4.59 2.33
CA LYS A 18 8.64 -3.94 3.00
C LYS A 18 8.26 -2.51 3.34
N LYS A 19 8.80 -1.99 4.43
CA LYS A 19 8.62 -0.57 4.73
C LYS A 19 9.20 0.28 3.59
N PRO A 20 8.56 1.40 3.24
CA PRO A 20 9.12 2.34 2.28
C PRO A 20 10.52 2.78 2.72
N LYS A 21 11.39 3.04 1.74
CA LYS A 21 12.66 3.70 2.05
C LYS A 21 12.39 5.02 2.76
N ALA A 22 13.23 5.32 3.75
CA ALA A 22 13.21 6.62 4.42
C ALA A 22 13.16 7.74 3.38
N TRP A 23 12.21 8.65 3.54
CA TRP A 23 11.96 9.73 2.59
C TRP A 23 11.90 11.05 3.32
N LYS A 24 12.22 12.12 2.60
CA LYS A 24 12.22 13.48 3.12
C LYS A 24 11.14 14.27 2.38
N HIS A 25 10.26 14.94 3.12
CA HIS A 25 9.33 15.89 2.54
C HIS A 25 10.09 17.16 2.11
N THR A 26 9.63 17.83 1.06
CA THR A 26 10.30 19.04 0.53
C THR A 26 10.43 20.14 1.57
N GLN A 27 9.43 20.27 2.44
CA GLN A 27 9.42 21.16 3.60
C GLN A 27 9.29 20.34 4.89
N PRO A 28 9.89 20.77 6.01
CA PRO A 28 9.57 20.22 7.33
C PRO A 28 8.07 20.35 7.59
N ILE A 29 7.41 19.25 7.94
CA ILE A 29 5.97 19.23 8.27
C ILE A 29 5.77 18.71 9.68
N THR A 30 4.70 19.13 10.34
CA THR A 30 4.30 18.60 11.65
C THR A 30 3.49 17.32 11.50
N GLN A 31 3.34 16.58 12.60
CA GLN A 31 2.44 15.41 12.63
C GLN A 31 0.99 15.76 12.24
N ALA A 32 0.51 16.94 12.64
CA ALA A 32 -0.83 17.41 12.28
C ALA A 32 -0.97 17.65 10.77
N GLN A 33 0.04 18.26 10.15
CA GLN A 33 0.07 18.47 8.70
C GLN A 33 0.16 17.14 7.94
N LEU A 34 1.00 16.21 8.38
CA LEU A 34 1.09 14.88 7.78
C LEU A 34 -0.26 14.15 7.84
N LYS A 35 -0.94 14.22 8.99
CA LYS A 35 -2.27 13.64 9.15
C LYS A 35 -3.28 14.28 8.20
N GLN A 36 -3.31 15.61 8.10
CA GLN A 36 -4.18 16.33 7.18
C GLN A 36 -3.96 15.90 5.72
N MET A 37 -2.70 15.77 5.28
CA MET A 37 -2.38 15.29 3.94
C MET A 37 -2.85 13.85 3.69
N ARG A 38 -2.76 12.97 4.70
CA ARG A 38 -3.27 11.60 4.62
C ARG A 38 -4.79 11.59 4.49
N ASP A 39 -5.48 12.37 5.32
CA ASP A 39 -6.93 12.47 5.31
C ASP A 39 -7.43 12.99 3.94
N GLU A 40 -6.81 14.03 3.40
CA GLU A 40 -7.13 14.58 2.07
C GLU A 40 -6.90 13.57 0.94
N PHE A 41 -5.80 12.81 1.00
CA PHE A 41 -5.54 11.75 0.04
C PHE A 41 -6.63 10.68 0.10
N TRP A 42 -6.99 10.18 1.28
CA TRP A 42 -7.98 9.11 1.42
C TRP A 42 -9.41 9.55 1.09
N ASP A 43 -9.75 10.82 1.30
CA ASP A 43 -11.03 11.40 0.88
C ASP A 43 -11.16 11.43 -0.66
N THR A 44 -10.06 11.77 -1.33
CA THR A 44 -10.03 11.88 -2.80
C THR A 44 -9.69 10.56 -3.51
N ALA A 45 -9.09 9.58 -2.81
CA ALA A 45 -8.58 8.33 -3.39
C ALA A 45 -9.56 7.59 -4.33
N PRO A 46 -10.85 7.39 -3.96
CA PRO A 46 -11.81 6.69 -4.82
C PRO A 46 -12.08 7.39 -6.16
N HIS A 47 -11.74 8.67 -6.31
CA HIS A 47 -11.95 9.44 -7.53
C HIS A 47 -10.84 9.22 -8.58
N TYR A 48 -9.69 8.65 -8.20
CA TYR A 48 -8.60 8.34 -9.15
C TYR A 48 -8.86 7.10 -10.02
N GLY A 49 -10.00 6.42 -9.82
CA GLY A 49 -10.40 5.22 -10.54
C GLY A 49 -10.20 3.94 -9.71
N GLY A 50 -10.50 2.79 -10.32
CA GLY A 50 -10.51 1.51 -9.62
C GLY A 50 -11.76 1.29 -8.76
N GLN A 51 -11.67 0.34 -7.83
CA GLN A 51 -12.77 -0.05 -6.94
C GLN A 51 -12.57 0.55 -5.55
N LYS A 52 -13.65 1.12 -4.99
CA LYS A 52 -13.64 1.70 -3.64
C LYS A 52 -13.21 0.67 -2.58
N GLU A 53 -13.61 -0.59 -2.74
CA GLU A 53 -13.23 -1.68 -1.82
C GLU A 53 -11.72 -1.93 -1.80
N ILE A 54 -11.04 -1.77 -2.95
CA ILE A 54 -9.58 -1.89 -3.03
C ILE A 54 -8.92 -0.69 -2.35
N TRP A 55 -9.44 0.52 -2.56
CA TRP A 55 -8.96 1.71 -1.85
C TRP A 55 -9.11 1.59 -0.33
N ASP A 56 -10.23 1.04 0.14
CA ASP A 56 -10.46 0.78 1.56
C ASP A 56 -9.45 -0.23 2.12
N ALA A 57 -9.25 -1.36 1.43
CA ALA A 57 -8.25 -2.35 1.82
C ALA A 57 -6.83 -1.78 1.83
N LEU A 58 -6.45 -0.98 0.82
CA LEU A 58 -5.16 -0.30 0.78
C LEU A 58 -4.98 0.69 1.94
N LYS A 59 -6.06 1.36 2.36
CA LYS A 59 -6.05 2.25 3.51
C LYS A 59 -5.77 1.50 4.80
N VAL A 60 -6.53 0.44 5.06
CA VAL A 60 -6.33 -0.40 6.25
C VAL A 60 -4.92 -0.99 6.24
N ALA A 61 -4.43 -1.45 5.08
CA ALA A 61 -3.08 -2.00 4.96
C ALA A 61 -1.99 -0.94 5.22
N ALA A 62 -2.16 0.30 4.74
CA ALA A 62 -1.20 1.38 4.97
C ALA A 62 -1.12 1.83 6.44
N GLU A 63 -2.22 1.71 7.19
CA GLU A 63 -2.29 2.03 8.63
C GLU A 63 -1.88 0.85 9.53
N SER A 64 -1.67 -0.34 8.95
CA SER A 64 -1.33 -1.57 9.66
C SER A 64 0.17 -1.88 9.67
N ASP A 65 0.59 -2.81 10.53
CA ASP A 65 1.95 -3.36 10.46
C ASP A 65 2.14 -4.24 9.20
N LEU A 66 3.39 -4.54 8.85
CA LEU A 66 3.71 -5.28 7.63
C LEU A 66 3.03 -6.65 7.52
N ALA A 67 2.84 -7.36 8.65
CA ALA A 67 2.25 -8.70 8.62
C ALA A 67 0.74 -8.62 8.36
N LEU A 68 0.07 -7.67 9.01
CA LEU A 68 -1.34 -7.41 8.78
C LEU A 68 -1.59 -6.81 7.38
N ALA A 69 -0.78 -5.85 6.95
CA ALA A 69 -0.85 -5.27 5.62
C ALA A 69 -0.73 -6.33 4.51
N GLN A 70 0.19 -7.29 4.67
CA GLN A 70 0.36 -8.40 3.74
C GLN A 70 -0.93 -9.23 3.67
N THR A 71 -1.48 -9.60 4.83
CA THR A 71 -2.73 -10.35 4.93
C THR A 71 -3.89 -9.64 4.25
N ILE A 72 -4.01 -8.31 4.44
CA ILE A 72 -5.06 -7.50 3.83
C ILE A 72 -4.92 -7.47 2.30
N VAL A 73 -3.71 -7.21 1.80
CA VAL A 73 -3.41 -7.17 0.37
C VAL A 73 -3.71 -8.52 -0.30
N ASP A 74 -3.24 -9.61 0.29
CA ASP A 74 -3.49 -10.96 -0.23
C ASP A 74 -5.00 -11.30 -0.19
N SER A 75 -5.71 -10.92 0.87
CA SER A 75 -7.16 -11.16 1.01
C SER A 75 -8.01 -10.35 0.04
N ALA A 76 -7.54 -9.15 -0.35
CA ALA A 76 -8.23 -8.25 -1.27
C ALA A 76 -7.89 -8.51 -2.74
N GLY A 77 -7.06 -9.51 -3.06
CA GLY A 77 -6.62 -9.80 -4.43
C GLY A 77 -5.75 -8.68 -5.03
N ILE A 78 -5.03 -7.94 -4.19
CA ILE A 78 -4.21 -6.80 -4.61
C ILE A 78 -2.83 -7.30 -5.04
N ILE A 79 -2.44 -6.97 -6.27
CA ILE A 79 -1.14 -7.30 -6.84
C ILE A 79 -0.16 -6.16 -6.55
N VAL A 80 0.83 -6.43 -5.70
CA VAL A 80 1.83 -5.43 -5.28
C VAL A 80 2.99 -5.38 -6.28
N SER A 81 3.05 -4.30 -7.06
CA SER A 81 4.14 -4.11 -8.02
C SER A 81 5.42 -3.66 -7.34
N ASN A 82 5.32 -2.66 -6.47
CA ASN A 82 6.43 -2.21 -5.62
C ASN A 82 6.26 -2.74 -4.20
N PRO A 83 7.27 -3.40 -3.60
CA PRO A 83 7.14 -4.05 -2.29
C PRO A 83 6.84 -3.08 -1.14
N ASP A 84 6.98 -1.76 -1.35
CA ASP A 84 6.60 -0.72 -0.40
C ASP A 84 5.17 -0.21 -0.59
N MET A 85 4.35 -0.89 -1.39
CA MET A 85 2.97 -0.52 -1.74
C MET A 85 2.82 0.81 -2.48
N THR A 86 3.90 1.47 -2.91
CA THR A 86 3.80 2.73 -3.67
C THR A 86 3.07 2.57 -5.01
N LEU A 87 3.04 1.33 -5.52
CA LEU A 87 2.33 0.97 -6.74
C LEU A 87 1.71 -0.43 -6.59
N CYS A 88 0.38 -0.48 -6.65
CA CYS A 88 -0.45 -1.68 -6.56
C CYS A 88 -1.41 -1.76 -7.75
N TYR A 89 -1.89 -2.97 -8.02
CA TYR A 89 -2.89 -3.25 -9.04
C TYR A 89 -3.98 -4.15 -8.46
N ASP A 90 -5.19 -4.11 -9.01
CA ASP A 90 -6.18 -5.15 -8.76
C ASP A 90 -6.17 -6.20 -9.88
N GLU A 91 -6.90 -7.30 -9.69
CA GLU A 91 -7.03 -8.40 -10.66
C GLU A 91 -7.64 -7.96 -12.00
N ARG A 92 -8.30 -6.79 -12.04
CA ARG A 92 -8.90 -6.22 -13.25
C ARG A 92 -7.93 -5.30 -14.00
N GLY A 93 -6.73 -5.09 -13.46
CA GLY A 93 -5.69 -4.24 -14.02
C GLY A 93 -5.83 -2.75 -13.69
N ALA A 94 -6.70 -2.38 -12.74
CA ALA A 94 -6.75 -1.00 -12.26
C ALA A 94 -5.48 -0.66 -11.45
N LYS A 95 -4.94 0.54 -11.65
CA LYS A 95 -3.70 1.01 -11.02
C LYS A 95 -4.02 1.83 -9.77
N TYR A 96 -3.30 1.55 -8.70
CA TYR A 96 -3.39 2.26 -7.42
C TYR A 96 -2.00 2.78 -7.04
N GLU A 97 -1.86 4.10 -6.92
CA GLU A 97 -0.62 4.76 -6.54
C GLU A 97 -0.75 5.36 -5.15
N LEU A 98 0.10 4.90 -4.23
CA LEU A 98 0.12 5.37 -2.85
C LEU A 98 1.35 6.25 -2.63
N PRO A 99 1.14 7.54 -2.32
CA PRO A 99 2.23 8.43 -1.97
C PRO A 99 2.96 7.98 -0.71
N LYS A 100 4.26 8.24 -0.64
CA LYS A 100 5.08 7.86 0.53
C LYS A 100 4.57 8.43 1.85
N TYR A 101 3.97 9.62 1.83
CA TYR A 101 3.41 10.25 3.04
C TYR A 101 2.23 9.48 3.63
N VAL A 102 1.53 8.69 2.82
CA VAL A 102 0.46 7.80 3.26
C VAL A 102 1.02 6.53 3.90
N LEU A 103 2.17 6.07 3.41
CA LEU A 103 2.77 4.78 3.77
C LEU A 103 3.79 4.87 4.93
N SER A 104 4.45 6.00 5.09
CA SER A 104 5.42 6.20 6.17
C SER A 104 5.62 7.67 6.50
N GLU A 105 6.22 7.94 7.66
CA GLU A 105 6.56 9.30 8.09
C GLU A 105 7.83 9.79 7.42
N PRO A 106 7.94 11.10 7.11
CA PRO A 106 9.16 11.66 6.58
C PRO A 106 10.24 11.79 7.66
N THR A 107 11.51 11.73 7.26
CA THR A 107 12.64 11.88 8.19
C THR A 107 12.76 13.29 8.79
N ASN A 108 12.11 14.28 8.18
CA ASN A 108 12.06 15.67 8.64
C ASN A 108 10.71 16.04 9.29
N LEU A 109 10.05 15.06 9.92
CA LEU A 109 8.85 15.28 10.71
C LEU A 109 9.18 16.10 11.97
N ILE A 110 8.51 17.24 12.13
CA ILE A 110 8.59 18.07 13.32
C ILE A 110 7.67 17.47 14.38
N HIS A 111 8.26 17.06 15.50
CA HIS A 111 7.53 16.69 16.71
C HIS A 111 7.49 17.95 17.58
N ASP A 112 6.32 18.59 17.65
CA ASP A 112 6.08 19.64 18.63
C ASP A 112 5.97 18.94 19.99
N GLY A 113 6.89 19.26 20.91
CA GLY A 113 7.03 18.63 22.22
C GLY A 113 6.26 19.36 23.31
#